data_AF-A0A0G0FZQ6-F1
#
_entry.id   AF-A0A0G0FZQ6-F1
#
_cell.length_a   1.000
_cell.length_b   1.000
_cell.length_c   1.000
_cell.angle_alpha   90.00
_cell.angle_beta   90.00
_cell.angle_gamma   90.00
#
_symmetry.space_group_name_H-M   'P 1'
#
loop_
_entity.id
_entity.type
_entity.pdbx_description
1 polymer ?
#
loop_
_entity_poly.entity_id
_entity_poly.type
_entity_poly.pdbx_seq_one_letter_code
_entity_poly.pdbx_strand_id
1 'polypeptide(L)'
;MTGKEKLYFLLNKIEDTRVITPSGQPVLIHPYKDLVSKYSDVELIQIFTKLENDEKVLKVLKTPAARPNSSFFDPYTDPEDEYFYLDILPAFDDYFAKVQQEPEYQEFSGRKPPQTPPDVQGEMSIPETSQEVIYEVKYSTKTREILINNFLLSRPNSFSENDEVFEYLYNNPNKEISVEEIETSLRKELTKKFDKTLENLGFVGKLRTVFFKVSKDKIIFINPATKKDLEELDIKFLKLK
;
A
#
# COMPACT_ATOMS: atom_id res chain seq x y z
N MET A 1 10.94 -7.24 24.72
CA MET A 1 10.59 -5.92 24.15
C MET A 1 10.18 -4.99 25.28
N THR A 2 10.66 -3.76 25.27
CA THR A 2 10.23 -2.70 26.20
C THR A 2 8.81 -2.23 25.85
N GLY A 3 8.18 -1.46 26.75
CA GLY A 3 6.84 -0.90 26.48
C GLY A 3 6.80 -0.01 25.23
N LYS A 4 7.86 0.76 24.98
CA LYS A 4 7.98 1.60 23.79
C LYS A 4 8.21 0.81 22.51
N GLU A 5 9.08 -0.22 22.53
CA GLU A 5 9.26 -1.10 21.37
C GLU A 5 7.96 -1.82 20.99
N LYS A 6 7.14 -2.19 21.99
CA LYS A 6 5.79 -2.73 21.77
C LYS A 6 4.88 -1.70 21.10
N LEU A 7 4.91 -0.44 21.54
CA LEU A 7 4.15 0.62 20.88
C LEU A 7 4.61 0.79 19.41
N TYR A 8 5.92 0.87 19.16
CA TYR A 8 6.49 1.05 17.82
C TYR A 8 6.12 -0.09 16.87
N PHE A 9 6.22 -1.33 17.34
CA PHE A 9 5.82 -2.50 16.56
C PHE A 9 4.33 -2.44 16.20
N LEU A 10 3.47 -2.04 17.14
CA LEU A 10 2.04 -1.93 16.89
C LEU A 10 1.73 -0.83 15.88
N LEU A 11 2.33 0.35 16.03
CA LEU A 11 2.11 1.47 15.11
C LEU A 11 2.56 1.13 13.68
N ASN A 12 3.72 0.48 13.53
CA ASN A 12 4.16 -0.04 12.22
C ASN A 12 3.16 -1.03 11.65
N LYS A 13 2.65 -1.96 12.48
CA LYS A 13 1.70 -2.95 12.02
C LYS A 13 0.34 -2.33 11.65
N ILE A 14 -0.11 -1.32 12.39
CA ILE A 14 -1.31 -0.55 12.05
C ILE A 14 -1.10 0.16 10.71
N GLU A 15 0.03 0.82 10.51
CA GLU A 15 0.33 1.51 9.24
C GLU A 15 0.42 0.51 8.07
N ASP A 16 1.17 -0.58 8.24
CA ASP A 16 1.26 -1.66 7.23
C ASP A 16 -0.12 -2.23 6.87
N THR A 17 -1.01 -2.36 7.85
CA THR A 17 -2.36 -2.89 7.65
C THR A 17 -3.29 -1.83 7.07
N ARG A 18 -3.16 -0.56 7.47
CA ARG A 18 -3.90 0.57 6.93
C ARG A 18 -3.62 0.76 5.44
N VAL A 19 -2.36 0.59 5.03
CA VAL A 19 -1.95 0.65 3.62
C VAL A 19 -2.72 -0.35 2.74
N ILE A 20 -3.10 -1.51 3.29
CA ILE A 20 -3.87 -2.55 2.59
C ILE A 20 -5.36 -2.54 2.92
N THR A 21 -5.82 -1.67 3.83
CA THR A 21 -7.23 -1.58 4.23
C THR A 21 -7.98 -0.66 3.26
N PRO A 22 -9.12 -1.08 2.70
CA PRO A 22 -9.90 -0.22 1.82
C PRO A 22 -10.34 1.07 2.51
N SER A 23 -10.32 2.20 1.80
CA SER A 23 -10.75 3.47 2.37
C SER A 23 -12.21 3.41 2.85
N GLY A 24 -12.46 3.88 4.07
CA GLY A 24 -13.77 3.80 4.72
C GLY A 24 -14.10 2.44 5.33
N GLN A 25 -13.17 1.47 5.28
CA GLN A 25 -13.24 0.24 6.06
C GLN A 25 -12.36 0.33 7.31
N PRO A 26 -12.75 -0.35 8.40
CA PRO A 26 -11.91 -0.46 9.58
C PRO A 26 -10.66 -1.29 9.31
N VAL A 27 -9.54 -0.88 9.90
CA VAL A 27 -8.29 -1.64 9.92
C VAL A 27 -8.47 -2.85 10.83
N LEU A 28 -8.21 -4.04 10.29
CA LEU A 28 -8.38 -5.31 11.00
C LEU A 28 -7.05 -5.83 11.52
N ILE A 29 -6.89 -5.97 12.83
CA ILE A 29 -5.65 -6.49 13.44
C ILE A 29 -5.98 -7.76 14.23
N HIS A 30 -5.35 -8.88 13.86
CA HIS A 30 -5.48 -10.12 14.59
C HIS A 30 -4.44 -10.21 15.73
N PRO A 31 -4.83 -10.32 17.01
CA PRO A 31 -3.91 -10.26 18.16
C PRO A 31 -2.79 -11.32 18.09
N TYR A 32 -3.10 -12.54 17.64
CA TYR A 32 -2.10 -13.62 17.61
C TYR A 32 -1.36 -13.79 16.28
N LYS A 33 -2.06 -13.66 15.13
CA LYS A 33 -1.45 -13.84 13.80
C LYS A 33 -0.62 -12.63 13.39
N ASP A 34 -1.13 -11.42 13.62
CA ASP A 34 -0.48 -10.18 13.19
C ASP A 34 0.55 -9.67 14.18
N LEU A 35 0.36 -9.94 15.47
CA LEU A 35 1.23 -9.43 16.53
C LEU A 35 2.17 -10.48 17.14
N VAL A 36 2.23 -11.68 16.55
CA VAL A 36 3.19 -12.77 16.89
C VAL A 36 3.27 -13.05 18.40
N SER A 37 2.13 -13.00 19.10
CA SER A 37 2.05 -13.17 20.55
C SER A 37 3.01 -12.28 21.37
N LYS A 38 3.40 -11.12 20.83
CA LYS A 38 4.29 -10.15 21.50
C LYS A 38 3.60 -9.36 22.62
N TYR A 39 2.28 -9.50 22.72
CA TYR A 39 1.41 -8.80 23.67
C TYR A 39 0.59 -9.82 24.42
N SER A 40 0.43 -9.60 25.73
CA SER A 40 -0.73 -10.15 26.43
C SER A 40 -1.99 -9.39 26.04
N ASP A 41 -3.16 -10.03 26.19
CA ASP A 41 -4.45 -9.40 25.88
C ASP A 41 -4.64 -8.08 26.65
N VAL A 42 -4.23 -8.06 27.94
CA VAL A 42 -4.29 -6.88 28.81
C VAL A 42 -3.41 -5.75 28.29
N GLU A 43 -2.16 -6.05 27.90
CA GLU A 43 -1.25 -5.03 27.36
C GLU A 43 -1.78 -4.44 26.05
N LEU A 44 -2.33 -5.28 25.16
CA LEU A 44 -2.85 -4.82 23.88
C LEU A 44 -4.06 -3.89 24.08
N ILE A 45 -4.97 -4.25 24.99
CA ILE A 45 -6.11 -3.40 25.38
C ILE A 45 -5.62 -2.07 25.94
N GLN A 46 -4.62 -2.07 26.83
CA GLN A 46 -4.07 -0.84 27.40
C GLN A 46 -3.46 0.08 26.34
N ILE A 47 -2.70 -0.48 25.39
CA ILE A 47 -2.09 0.31 24.31
C ILE A 47 -3.17 0.92 23.40
N PHE A 48 -4.17 0.14 22.99
CA PHE A 48 -5.28 0.68 22.20
C PHE A 48 -6.07 1.74 22.96
N THR A 49 -6.33 1.53 24.25
CA THR A 49 -7.02 2.50 25.12
C THR A 49 -6.25 3.82 25.19
N LYS A 50 -4.92 3.75 25.28
CA LYS A 50 -4.05 4.94 25.26
C LYS A 50 -4.12 5.67 23.91
N LEU A 51 -4.00 4.95 22.81
CA LEU A 51 -4.07 5.54 21.46
C LEU A 51 -5.44 6.16 21.16
N GLU A 52 -6.51 5.58 21.71
CA GLU A 52 -7.88 6.08 21.56
C GLU A 52 -8.18 7.30 22.46
N ASN A 53 -7.92 7.20 23.77
CA ASN A 53 -8.36 8.21 24.74
C ASN A 53 -7.35 9.34 24.94
N ASP A 54 -6.06 9.02 25.05
CA ASP A 54 -5.01 9.99 25.34
C ASP A 54 -4.58 10.70 24.06
N GLU A 55 -4.17 9.90 23.06
CA GLU A 55 -3.57 10.43 21.82
C GLU A 55 -4.63 10.78 20.76
N LYS A 56 -5.82 10.19 20.84
CA LYS A 56 -6.95 10.40 19.91
C LYS A 56 -6.58 10.16 18.44
N VAL A 57 -5.80 9.12 18.20
CA VAL A 57 -5.28 8.77 16.86
C VAL A 57 -6.04 7.62 16.21
N LEU A 58 -6.80 6.85 16.98
CA LEU A 58 -7.66 5.78 16.47
C LEU A 58 -8.91 5.65 17.34
N LYS A 59 -9.86 4.86 16.88
CA LYS A 59 -11.03 4.43 17.64
C LYS A 59 -11.19 2.92 17.54
N VAL A 60 -11.42 2.24 18.66
CA VAL A 60 -11.67 0.80 18.66
C VAL A 60 -13.16 0.57 18.45
N LEU A 61 -13.52 0.04 17.28
CA LEU A 61 -14.91 -0.23 16.91
C LEU A 61 -15.40 -1.58 17.43
N LYS A 62 -14.53 -2.58 17.46
CA LYS A 62 -14.81 -3.94 17.95
C LYS A 62 -13.54 -4.55 18.51
N THR A 63 -13.68 -5.22 19.66
CA THR A 63 -12.63 -6.05 20.25
C THR A 63 -12.91 -7.52 19.94
N PRO A 64 -11.87 -8.35 19.78
CA PRO A 64 -12.06 -9.78 19.55
C PRO A 64 -12.76 -10.42 20.75
N ALA A 65 -13.56 -11.45 20.49
CA ALA A 65 -14.16 -12.24 21.55
C ALA A 65 -13.05 -12.93 22.36
N ALA A 66 -13.19 -12.94 23.69
CA ALA A 66 -12.27 -13.68 24.55
C ALA A 66 -12.32 -15.15 24.13
N ARG A 67 -11.18 -15.71 23.69
CA ARG A 67 -11.13 -17.13 23.38
C ARG A 67 -11.45 -17.91 24.65
N PRO A 68 -12.42 -18.85 24.63
CA PRO A 68 -12.58 -19.75 25.76
C PRO A 68 -11.28 -20.52 25.95
N ASN A 69 -10.79 -20.61 27.19
CA ASN A 69 -9.56 -21.29 27.60
C ASN A 69 -9.52 -22.81 27.28
N SER A 70 -10.48 -23.33 26.52
CA SER A 70 -10.60 -24.75 26.22
C SER A 70 -10.05 -25.08 24.85
N SER A 71 -9.26 -26.15 24.78
CA SER A 71 -8.73 -26.80 23.57
C SER A 71 -9.78 -27.30 22.56
N PHE A 72 -11.03 -26.85 22.69
CA PHE A 72 -12.12 -27.14 21.76
C PHE A 72 -12.21 -25.99 20.77
N PHE A 73 -11.80 -26.28 19.53
CA PHE A 73 -12.13 -25.48 18.37
C PHE A 73 -13.66 -25.41 18.30
N ASP A 74 -14.26 -24.29 18.71
CA ASP A 74 -15.69 -24.09 18.54
C ASP A 74 -15.93 -23.83 17.05
N PRO A 75 -16.51 -24.79 16.29
CA PRO A 75 -16.71 -24.66 14.85
C PRO A 75 -17.72 -23.57 14.48
N TYR A 76 -18.36 -22.93 15.47
CA TYR A 76 -19.27 -21.81 15.31
C TYR A 76 -18.64 -20.45 15.68
N THR A 77 -17.35 -20.41 16.02
CA THR A 77 -16.64 -19.12 16.18
C THR A 77 -16.59 -18.42 14.83
N ASP A 78 -17.28 -17.29 14.71
CA ASP A 78 -17.22 -16.47 13.51
C ASP A 78 -15.77 -15.99 13.32
N PRO A 79 -15.13 -16.24 12.15
CA PRO A 79 -13.80 -15.71 11.87
C PRO A 79 -13.71 -14.19 12.04
N GLU A 80 -14.82 -13.47 11.89
CA GLU A 80 -14.91 -12.02 12.08
C GLU A 80 -14.82 -11.58 13.56
N ASP A 81 -14.94 -12.50 14.52
CA ASP A 81 -14.81 -12.25 15.96
C ASP A 81 -13.36 -12.36 16.48
N GLU A 82 -12.41 -12.74 15.63
CA GLU A 82 -10.99 -12.88 16.00
C GLU A 82 -10.16 -11.59 15.84
N TYR A 83 -10.76 -10.49 15.38
CA TYR A 83 -10.04 -9.27 14.98
C TYR A 83 -10.42 -8.06 15.85
N PHE A 84 -9.45 -7.17 16.05
CA PHE A 84 -9.73 -5.77 16.40
C PHE A 84 -10.14 -5.01 15.14
N TYR A 85 -11.18 -4.20 15.27
CA TYR A 85 -11.65 -3.30 14.21
C TYR A 85 -11.30 -1.89 14.63
N LEU A 86 -10.44 -1.23 13.86
CA LEU A 86 -9.90 0.08 14.20
C LEU A 86 -10.32 1.10 13.15
N ASP A 87 -10.87 2.22 13.59
CA ASP A 87 -11.03 3.40 12.74
C ASP A 87 -9.83 4.32 12.96
N ILE A 88 -9.07 4.61 11.91
CA ILE A 88 -7.86 5.43 12.01
C ILE A 88 -8.24 6.89 11.83
N LEU A 89 -7.94 7.71 12.84
CA LEU A 89 -8.30 9.12 12.86
C LEU A 89 -7.23 9.98 12.13
N PRO A 90 -7.59 11.16 11.61
CA PRO A 90 -6.63 12.04 10.92
C PRO A 90 -5.40 12.42 11.74
N ALA A 91 -5.50 12.42 13.08
CA ALA A 91 -4.39 12.72 13.97
C ALA A 91 -3.29 11.64 14.00
N PHE A 92 -3.55 10.45 13.44
CA PHE A 92 -2.61 9.34 13.43
C PHE A 92 -1.32 9.67 12.70
N ASP A 93 -1.41 10.33 11.53
CA ASP A 93 -0.25 10.64 10.70
C ASP A 93 0.73 11.56 11.43
N ASP A 94 0.21 12.63 12.05
CA ASP A 94 1.00 13.57 12.84
C ASP A 94 1.63 12.90 14.07
N TYR A 95 0.89 12.03 14.74
CA TYR A 95 1.39 11.30 15.90
C TYR A 95 2.49 10.31 15.51
N PHE A 96 2.27 9.53 14.46
CA PHE A 96 3.23 8.55 13.99
C PHE A 96 4.50 9.20 13.48
N ALA A 97 4.39 10.34 12.78
CA ALA A 97 5.55 11.15 12.38
C ALA A 97 6.37 11.64 13.59
N LYS A 98 5.72 12.05 14.69
CA LYS A 98 6.43 12.42 15.94
C LYS A 98 7.17 11.23 16.53
N VAL A 99 6.52 10.06 16.59
CA VAL A 99 7.15 8.83 17.09
C VAL A 99 8.36 8.44 16.25
N GLN A 100 8.30 8.62 14.93
CA GLN A 100 9.43 8.33 14.02
C GLN A 100 10.67 9.21 14.27
N GLN A 101 10.49 10.38 14.89
CA GLN A 101 11.58 11.27 15.27
C GLN A 101 12.25 10.87 16.59
N GLU A 102 11.66 9.96 17.38
CA GLU A 102 12.26 9.51 18.64
C GLU A 102 13.55 8.69 18.37
N PRO A 103 14.65 8.94 19.12
CA PRO A 103 15.92 8.22 18.94
C PRO A 103 15.74 6.70 19.11
N GLU A 104 14.94 6.31 20.09
CA GLU A 104 14.66 4.91 20.42
C GLU A 104 13.87 4.20 19.29
N TYR A 105 13.02 4.93 18.56
CA TYR A 105 12.32 4.39 17.40
C TYR A 105 13.27 4.16 16.23
N GLN A 106 14.23 5.07 16.03
CA GLN A 106 15.25 4.95 14.97
C GLN A 106 16.18 3.77 15.23
N GLU A 107 16.58 3.57 16.49
CA GLU A 107 17.33 2.37 16.91
C GLU A 107 16.50 1.09 16.69
N PHE A 108 15.23 1.09 17.09
CA PHE A 108 14.34 -0.06 16.93
C PHE A 108 14.09 -0.43 15.46
N SER A 109 13.86 0.57 14.60
CA SER A 109 13.55 0.37 13.18
C SER A 109 14.78 0.13 12.30
N GLY A 110 15.99 0.35 12.84
CA GLY A 110 17.23 0.34 12.06
C GLY A 110 17.34 1.47 11.03
N ARG A 111 16.42 2.45 11.06
CA ARG A 111 16.40 3.61 10.16
C ARG A 111 17.06 4.79 10.87
N LYS A 112 18.17 5.31 10.33
CA LYS A 112 18.69 6.63 10.72
C LYS A 112 17.69 7.72 10.27
N PRO A 113 17.60 8.86 11.00
CA PRO A 113 16.61 9.88 10.68
C PRO A 113 16.80 10.35 9.23
N PRO A 114 15.73 10.78 8.53
CA PRO A 114 15.88 11.56 7.32
C PRO A 114 16.67 12.81 7.71
N GLN A 115 17.91 12.92 7.24
CA GLN A 115 18.70 14.12 7.45
C GLN A 115 17.96 15.27 6.77
N THR A 116 17.45 16.20 7.57
CA THR A 116 17.01 17.49 7.08
C THR A 116 18.22 18.18 6.44
N PRO A 117 18.18 18.61 5.16
CA PRO A 117 19.28 19.37 4.58
C PRO A 117 19.45 20.68 5.35
N PRO A 118 20.69 21.12 5.62
CA PRO A 118 20.95 22.37 6.30
C PRO A 118 20.58 23.55 5.41
N ASP A 119 19.71 24.39 5.95
CA ASP A 119 19.68 25.86 5.85
C ASP A 119 20.36 26.46 4.60
N VAL A 120 19.55 26.76 3.57
CA VAL A 120 19.87 27.83 2.61
C VAL A 120 18.75 28.85 2.69
N GLN A 121 19.04 29.94 3.41
CA GLN A 121 18.29 31.18 3.36
C GLN A 121 18.33 31.74 1.93
N GLY A 122 17.17 31.82 1.29
CA GLY A 122 16.99 32.43 -0.03
C GLY A 122 15.50 32.58 -0.32
N GLU A 123 15.07 33.81 -0.54
CA GLU A 123 13.68 34.26 -0.61
C GLU A 123 12.84 33.60 -1.71
N MET A 124 11.56 33.35 -1.37
CA MET A 124 10.37 33.23 -2.21
C MET A 124 10.51 32.70 -3.65
N SER A 125 10.10 31.44 -3.83
CA SER A 125 9.07 31.09 -4.84
C SER A 125 8.43 29.74 -4.52
N ILE A 126 7.14 29.75 -4.16
CA ILE A 126 6.24 28.60 -4.36
C ILE A 126 5.85 28.69 -5.85
N PRO A 127 6.03 27.65 -6.70
CA PRO A 127 5.35 26.34 -6.60
C PRO A 127 6.34 25.17 -6.80
N GLU A 128 6.09 23.93 -6.38
CA GLU A 128 5.08 23.01 -6.92
C GLU A 128 4.92 21.80 -5.98
N THR A 129 3.66 21.51 -5.67
CA THR A 129 3.07 20.18 -5.38
C THR A 129 4.04 19.05 -5.00
N SER A 130 4.07 18.76 -3.70
CA SER A 130 4.50 17.48 -3.15
C SER A 130 3.88 16.33 -3.95
N GLN A 131 4.74 15.58 -4.64
CA GLN A 131 4.42 14.34 -5.33
C GLN A 131 4.07 13.24 -4.31
N GLU A 132 2.91 13.38 -3.67
CA GLU A 132 2.33 12.31 -2.87
C GLU A 132 2.00 11.15 -3.82
N VAL A 133 2.76 10.07 -3.73
CA VAL A 133 2.49 8.83 -4.47
C VAL A 133 1.23 8.21 -3.89
N ILE A 134 0.16 8.16 -4.68
CA ILE A 134 -1.14 7.61 -4.24
C ILE A 134 -1.22 6.13 -4.60
N TYR A 135 -0.75 5.76 -5.80
CA TYR A 135 -0.81 4.37 -6.25
C TYR A 135 0.49 3.91 -6.89
N GLU A 136 0.95 2.73 -6.50
CA GLU A 136 2.15 2.07 -7.01
C GLU A 136 1.78 0.68 -7.53
N VAL A 137 2.22 0.38 -8.75
CA VAL A 137 2.16 -0.96 -9.32
C VAL A 137 3.46 -1.69 -8.99
N LYS A 138 3.34 -2.92 -8.46
CA LYS A 138 4.46 -3.84 -8.22
C LYS A 138 4.28 -5.09 -9.07
N TYR A 139 5.38 -5.59 -9.60
CA TYR A 139 5.40 -6.82 -10.38
C TYR A 139 6.45 -7.80 -9.84
N SER A 140 6.05 -9.05 -9.63
CA SER A 140 6.94 -10.14 -9.21
C SER A 140 7.15 -11.10 -10.37
N THR A 141 8.36 -11.18 -10.92
CA THR A 141 8.69 -12.12 -12.01
C THR A 141 8.64 -13.59 -11.56
N LYS A 142 8.76 -13.86 -10.25
CA LYS A 142 8.68 -15.22 -9.69
C LYS A 142 7.25 -15.74 -9.61
N THR A 143 6.34 -14.90 -9.12
CA THR A 143 4.93 -15.26 -8.90
C THR A 143 4.02 -14.79 -10.04
N ARG A 144 4.52 -13.92 -10.93
CA ARG A 144 3.79 -13.23 -12.01
C ARG A 144 2.57 -12.51 -11.48
N GLU A 145 2.72 -11.86 -10.33
CA GLU A 145 1.65 -11.11 -9.69
C GLU A 145 1.83 -9.63 -9.98
N ILE A 146 0.79 -9.03 -10.53
CA ILE A 146 0.67 -7.58 -10.70
C ILE A 146 -0.15 -7.07 -9.52
N LEU A 147 0.49 -6.27 -8.66
CA LEU A 147 -0.13 -5.70 -7.48
C LEU A 147 -0.27 -4.18 -7.66
N ILE A 148 -1.38 -3.59 -7.22
CA ILE A 148 -1.50 -2.13 -7.05
C ILE A 148 -1.69 -1.87 -5.56
N ASN A 149 -0.77 -1.15 -4.91
CA ASN A 149 -0.78 -0.96 -3.46
C ASN A 149 -1.00 -2.29 -2.71
N ASN A 150 -0.32 -3.36 -3.15
CA ASN A 150 -0.44 -4.74 -2.66
C ASN A 150 -1.76 -5.47 -2.95
N PHE A 151 -2.72 -4.89 -3.67
CA PHE A 151 -3.90 -5.60 -4.17
C PHE A 151 -3.58 -6.36 -5.45
N LEU A 152 -3.87 -7.66 -5.48
CA LEU A 152 -3.67 -8.48 -6.68
C LEU A 152 -4.63 -8.04 -7.79
N LEU A 153 -4.09 -7.41 -8.83
CA LEU A 153 -4.85 -7.03 -10.00
C LEU A 153 -5.02 -8.22 -10.94
N SER A 154 -3.92 -8.90 -11.26
CA SER A 154 -3.95 -10.06 -12.14
C SER A 154 -2.70 -10.93 -11.99
N ARG A 155 -2.82 -12.16 -12.50
CA ARG A 155 -1.73 -13.11 -12.67
C ARG A 155 -1.62 -13.52 -14.13
N PRO A 156 -0.80 -12.85 -14.95
CA PRO A 156 -0.59 -13.27 -16.33
C PRO A 156 -0.05 -14.71 -16.44
N ASN A 157 -0.45 -15.38 -17.52
CA ASN A 157 0.07 -16.69 -17.86
C ASN A 157 1.54 -16.58 -18.25
N SER A 158 2.38 -17.48 -17.72
CA SER A 158 3.82 -17.53 -18.04
C SER A 158 4.03 -17.54 -19.55
N PHE A 159 5.00 -16.74 -20.01
CA PHE A 159 5.43 -16.70 -21.41
C PHE A 159 4.29 -16.33 -22.37
N SER A 160 3.21 -15.74 -21.85
CA SER A 160 2.17 -15.17 -22.69
C SER A 160 2.58 -13.78 -23.16
N GLU A 161 2.08 -13.36 -24.31
CA GLU A 161 2.34 -12.00 -24.82
C GLU A 161 2.00 -10.92 -23.79
N ASN A 162 0.97 -11.13 -22.96
CA ASN A 162 0.60 -10.16 -21.93
C ASN A 162 1.65 -10.05 -20.81
N ASP A 163 2.26 -11.18 -20.44
CA ASP A 163 3.29 -11.30 -19.41
C ASP A 163 4.56 -10.56 -19.85
N GLU A 164 5.03 -10.89 -21.05
CA GLU A 164 6.26 -10.35 -21.66
C GLU A 164 6.15 -8.84 -21.92
N VAL A 165 5.02 -8.40 -22.47
CA VAL A 165 4.75 -6.97 -22.69
C VAL A 165 4.71 -6.23 -21.36
N PHE A 166 4.03 -6.76 -20.35
CA PHE A 166 3.93 -6.07 -19.07
C PHE A 166 5.27 -6.03 -18.32
N GLU A 167 6.04 -7.11 -18.34
CA GLU A 167 7.40 -7.12 -17.77
C GLU A 167 8.28 -6.06 -18.43
N TYR A 168 8.21 -5.92 -19.75
CA TYR A 168 8.97 -4.90 -20.47
C TYR A 168 8.57 -3.49 -20.06
N LEU A 169 7.27 -3.20 -19.98
CA LEU A 169 6.74 -1.91 -19.56
C LEU A 169 7.12 -1.61 -18.10
N TYR A 170 7.05 -2.60 -17.21
CA TYR A 170 7.38 -2.46 -15.80
C TYR A 170 8.86 -2.11 -15.58
N ASN A 171 9.75 -2.68 -16.39
CA ASN A 171 11.19 -2.36 -16.34
C ASN A 171 11.53 -1.01 -16.99
N ASN A 172 10.59 -0.39 -17.70
CA ASN A 172 10.76 0.88 -18.39
C ASN A 172 9.63 1.88 -18.06
N PRO A 173 9.39 2.21 -16.77
CA PRO A 173 8.30 3.08 -16.39
C PRO A 173 8.59 4.54 -16.79
N ASN A 174 7.53 5.32 -16.95
CA ASN A 174 7.51 6.74 -17.28
C ASN A 174 8.23 7.10 -18.59
N LYS A 175 8.36 6.13 -19.50
CA LYS A 175 8.95 6.30 -20.83
C LYS A 175 7.91 6.07 -21.91
N GLU A 176 8.03 6.82 -22.99
CA GLU A 176 7.30 6.57 -24.22
C GLU A 176 7.97 5.43 -24.97
N ILE A 177 7.23 4.35 -25.17
CA ILE A 177 7.71 3.10 -25.78
C ILE A 177 6.85 2.84 -27.01
N SER A 178 7.48 2.58 -28.16
CA SER A 178 6.77 2.22 -29.39
C SER A 178 6.51 0.70 -29.47
N VAL A 179 5.54 0.30 -30.30
CA VAL A 179 5.32 -1.12 -30.63
C VAL A 179 6.60 -1.76 -31.17
N GLU A 180 7.28 -1.10 -32.11
CA GLU A 180 8.49 -1.59 -32.76
C GLU A 180 9.63 -1.84 -31.74
N GLU A 181 9.75 -0.99 -30.72
CA GLU A 181 10.75 -1.12 -29.67
C GLU A 181 10.49 -2.37 -28.80
N ILE A 182 9.23 -2.64 -28.48
CA ILE A 182 8.83 -3.86 -27.76
C ILE A 182 9.07 -5.09 -28.62
N GLU A 183 8.65 -5.06 -29.89
CA GLU A 183 8.81 -6.20 -30.81
C GLU A 183 10.28 -6.55 -31.04
N THR A 184 11.13 -5.52 -31.17
CA THR A 184 12.59 -5.69 -31.28
C THR A 184 13.18 -6.29 -30.01
N SER A 185 12.75 -5.81 -28.84
CA SER A 185 13.23 -6.28 -27.54
C SER A 185 12.80 -7.72 -27.24
N LEU A 186 11.56 -8.08 -27.57
CA LEU A 186 10.99 -9.42 -27.39
C LEU A 186 11.32 -10.38 -28.55
N ARG A 187 11.89 -9.87 -29.65
CA ARG A 187 12.17 -10.60 -30.90
C ARG A 187 10.93 -11.31 -31.45
N LYS A 188 9.78 -10.67 -31.37
CA LYS A 188 8.48 -11.23 -31.73
C LYS A 188 7.49 -10.12 -32.08
N GLU A 189 6.65 -10.34 -33.08
CA GLU A 189 5.55 -9.44 -33.44
C GLU A 189 4.40 -9.55 -32.43
N LEU A 190 3.81 -8.40 -32.05
CA LEU A 190 2.67 -8.36 -31.16
C LEU A 190 1.40 -8.70 -31.94
N THR A 191 0.67 -9.72 -31.48
CA THR A 191 -0.60 -10.11 -32.10
C THR A 191 -1.77 -9.25 -31.62
N LYS A 192 -1.66 -8.63 -30.44
CA LYS A 192 -2.71 -7.80 -29.83
C LYS A 192 -2.30 -6.34 -29.76
N LYS A 193 -3.32 -5.48 -29.80
CA LYS A 193 -3.16 -4.06 -29.49
C LYS A 193 -2.99 -3.85 -27.98
N PHE A 194 -2.28 -2.79 -27.60
CA PHE A 194 -2.08 -2.40 -26.20
C PHE A 194 -3.39 -2.34 -25.40
N ASP A 195 -4.46 -1.76 -25.96
CA ASP A 195 -5.78 -1.74 -25.32
C ASP A 195 -6.22 -3.12 -24.82
N LYS A 196 -6.05 -4.16 -25.65
CA LYS A 196 -6.51 -5.51 -25.33
C LYS A 196 -5.57 -6.19 -24.35
N THR A 197 -4.27 -5.94 -24.45
CA THR A 197 -3.27 -6.44 -23.50
C THR A 197 -3.55 -5.89 -22.10
N LEU A 198 -3.77 -4.58 -21.96
CA LEU A 198 -4.07 -3.94 -20.69
C LEU A 198 -5.40 -4.43 -20.08
N GLU A 199 -6.44 -4.59 -20.90
CA GLU A 199 -7.73 -5.14 -20.47
C GLU A 199 -7.57 -6.56 -19.89
N ASN A 200 -6.81 -7.42 -20.58
CA ASN A 200 -6.56 -8.80 -20.11
C ASN A 200 -5.74 -8.84 -18.81
N LEU A 201 -4.93 -7.81 -18.54
CA LEU A 201 -4.15 -7.66 -17.30
C LEU A 201 -4.96 -7.01 -16.17
N GLY A 202 -6.24 -6.69 -16.40
CA GLY A 202 -7.13 -6.09 -15.41
C GLY A 202 -7.10 -4.56 -15.36
N PHE A 203 -6.27 -3.90 -16.18
CA PHE A 203 -6.24 -2.44 -16.29
C PHE A 203 -7.40 -1.95 -17.17
N VAL A 204 -8.55 -1.70 -16.53
CA VAL A 204 -9.78 -1.26 -17.19
C VAL A 204 -10.29 0.08 -16.65
N GLY A 205 -11.03 0.82 -17.50
CA GLY A 205 -11.67 2.09 -17.12
C GLY A 205 -10.69 3.11 -16.56
N LYS A 206 -11.02 3.69 -15.40
CA LYS A 206 -10.20 4.72 -14.72
C LYS A 206 -8.83 4.22 -14.30
N LEU A 207 -8.71 2.93 -13.96
CA LEU A 207 -7.44 2.34 -13.56
C LEU A 207 -6.44 2.37 -14.71
N ARG A 208 -6.92 2.04 -15.92
CA ARG A 208 -6.11 2.12 -17.13
C ARG A 208 -5.62 3.54 -17.38
N THR A 209 -6.49 4.54 -17.27
CA THR A 209 -6.13 5.94 -17.59
C THR A 209 -5.13 6.55 -16.62
N VAL A 210 -5.12 6.10 -15.36
CA VAL A 210 -4.13 6.56 -14.37
C VAL A 210 -2.74 5.99 -14.68
N PHE A 211 -2.66 4.69 -14.97
CA PHE A 211 -1.37 4.01 -15.15
C PHE A 211 -0.87 4.00 -16.59
N PHE A 212 -1.70 4.30 -17.59
CA PHE A 212 -1.32 4.18 -18.99
C PHE A 212 -1.82 5.32 -19.85
N LYS A 213 -0.91 5.92 -20.60
CA LYS A 213 -1.22 6.76 -21.77
C LYS A 213 -0.97 5.93 -23.01
N VAL A 214 -2.03 5.63 -23.77
CA VAL A 214 -1.97 4.74 -24.93
C VAL A 214 -2.36 5.53 -26.17
N SER A 215 -1.57 5.39 -27.23
CA SER A 215 -1.86 5.87 -28.57
C SER A 215 -1.96 4.67 -29.53
N LYS A 216 -2.00 4.91 -30.85
CA LYS A 216 -2.15 3.83 -31.84
C LYS A 216 -0.93 2.88 -31.85
N ASP A 217 0.26 3.42 -31.63
CA ASP A 217 1.56 2.77 -31.83
C ASP A 217 2.52 2.97 -30.64
N LYS A 218 2.11 3.75 -29.63
CA LYS A 218 2.94 4.05 -28.46
C LYS A 218 2.19 3.91 -27.16
N ILE A 219 2.93 3.61 -26.10
CA ILE A 219 2.43 3.46 -24.75
C ILE A 219 3.40 4.10 -23.75
N ILE A 220 2.85 4.73 -22.72
CA ILE A 220 3.58 5.17 -21.54
C ILE A 220 2.95 4.46 -20.35
N PHE A 221 3.76 3.74 -19.58
CA PHE A 221 3.37 3.18 -18.30
C PHE A 221 3.80 4.14 -17.18
N ILE A 222 2.84 4.74 -16.48
CA ILE A 222 3.08 5.69 -15.39
C ILE A 222 3.18 4.89 -14.10
N ASN A 223 4.34 4.88 -13.45
CA ASN A 223 4.53 4.21 -12.16
C ASN A 223 5.72 4.79 -11.40
N PRO A 224 5.56 5.28 -10.16
CA PRO A 224 4.30 5.39 -9.40
C PRO A 224 3.36 6.49 -9.93
N ALA A 225 2.06 6.37 -9.66
CA ALA A 225 1.05 7.39 -9.94
C ALA A 225 0.89 8.33 -8.75
N THR A 226 1.03 9.64 -9.00
CA THR A 226 1.00 10.69 -7.98
C THR A 226 -0.36 11.38 -7.90
N LYS A 227 -0.58 12.15 -6.84
CA LYS A 227 -1.77 13.00 -6.68
C LYS A 227 -1.99 13.96 -7.85
N LYS A 228 -0.90 14.51 -8.41
CA LYS A 228 -0.97 15.39 -9.59
C LYS A 228 -1.54 14.65 -10.80
N ASP A 229 -1.14 13.40 -11.02
CA ASP A 229 -1.65 12.58 -12.12
C ASP A 229 -3.15 12.28 -11.95
N LEU A 230 -3.64 12.17 -10.72
CA LEU A 230 -5.06 11.99 -10.42
C LEU A 230 -5.88 13.26 -10.59
N GLU A 231 -5.34 14.40 -10.14
CA GLU A 231 -5.97 15.72 -10.27
C GLU A 231 -6.09 16.14 -11.74
N GLU A 232 -5.06 15.90 -12.56
CA GLU A 232 -5.08 16.13 -14.01
C GLU A 232 -6.18 15.32 -14.73
N LEU A 233 -6.57 14.18 -14.16
CA LEU A 233 -7.60 13.29 -14.71
C LEU A 233 -8.99 13.48 -14.08
N ASP A 234 -9.16 14.41 -13.13
CA ASP A 234 -10.37 14.59 -12.32
C ASP A 234 -10.84 13.27 -11.63
N ILE A 235 -9.86 12.47 -11.17
CA ILE A 235 -10.11 11.20 -10.49
C ILE A 235 -9.85 11.38 -8.99
N LYS A 236 -10.94 11.40 -8.20
CA LYS A 236 -10.84 11.47 -6.73
C LYS A 236 -10.28 10.21 -6.09
N PHE A 237 -10.61 9.03 -6.63
CA PHE A 237 -10.13 7.73 -6.16
C PHE A 237 -10.32 6.65 -7.23
N LEU A 238 -9.43 5.64 -7.22
CA LEU A 238 -9.56 4.45 -8.03
C LEU A 238 -10.32 3.35 -7.27
N LYS A 239 -11.27 2.73 -7.96
CA LYS A 239 -11.97 1.54 -7.43
C LYS A 239 -11.17 0.30 -7.81
N LEU A 240 -10.41 -0.24 -6.86
CA LEU A 240 -9.77 -1.55 -6.97
C LEU A 240 -10.85 -2.61 -6.64
N LYS A 241 -10.94 -3.67 -7.44
CA LYS A 241 -11.94 -4.74 -7.29
C LYS A 241 -11.46 -5.84 -6.37
#